data_AF-A0A7L4QNW2-F1
#
_entry.id   AF-A0A7L4QNW2-F1
#
_cell.length_a   1.000
_cell.length_b   1.000
_cell.length_c   1.000
_cell.angle_alpha   90.00
_cell.angle_beta   90.00
_cell.angle_gamma   90.00
#
_symmetry.space_group_name_H-M   'P 1'
#
loop_
_entity.id
_entity.type
_entity.pdbx_description
1 polymer ?
#
loop_
_entity_poly.entity_id
_entity_poly.type
_entity_poly.pdbx_seq_one_letter_code
_entity_poly.pdbx_strand_id
1 'polypeptide(L)'
;MHTCVKDAISNIRGGLCGVLIYLVVTAGVYGAAFMAAFGNDTAGARLVLGCAEIYFLVAYPLWTIPIAYFLGGCFLFAHQSRTATAWGE
;
A
#
# COMPACT_ATOMS: atom_id res chain seq x y z
N MET A 1 -23.17 0.43 -20.33
CA MET A 1 -23.25 0.93 -18.94
C MET A 1 -22.90 -0.13 -17.89
N HIS A 2 -23.34 -1.38 -18.02
CA HIS A 2 -23.08 -2.45 -17.03
C HIS A 2 -21.59 -2.84 -16.87
N THR A 3 -20.76 -2.60 -17.87
CA THR A 3 -19.32 -2.92 -17.89
C THR A 3 -18.47 -1.86 -17.19
N CYS A 4 -18.66 -0.57 -17.51
CA CYS A 4 -17.92 0.53 -16.86
C CYS A 4 -18.10 0.58 -15.34
N VAL A 5 -19.30 0.27 -14.84
CA VAL A 5 -19.57 0.25 -13.39
C VAL A 5 -18.83 -0.90 -12.71
N LYS A 6 -18.76 -2.08 -13.35
CA LYS A 6 -17.97 -3.22 -12.83
C LYS A 6 -16.48 -2.93 -12.79
N ASP A 7 -15.94 -2.27 -13.82
CA ASP A 7 -14.53 -1.92 -13.89
C ASP A 7 -14.14 -0.87 -12.84
N ALA A 8 -15.01 0.13 -12.63
CA ALA A 8 -14.83 1.11 -11.57
C ALA A 8 -14.83 0.48 -10.16
N ILE A 9 -15.76 -0.46 -9.90
CA ILE A 9 -15.81 -1.19 -8.63
C ILE A 9 -14.55 -2.05 -8.44
N SER A 10 -14.06 -2.69 -9.49
CA SER A 10 -12.82 -3.47 -9.44
C SER A 10 -11.61 -2.60 -9.10
N ASN A 11 -11.52 -1.38 -9.67
CA ASN A 11 -10.45 -0.43 -9.39
C ASN A 11 -10.46 0.02 -7.93
N ILE A 12 -11.64 0.42 -7.46
CA ILE A 12 -11.84 0.87 -6.09
C ILE A 12 -11.47 -0.26 -5.12
N ARG A 13 -11.82 -1.51 -5.44
CA ARG A 13 -11.44 -2.68 -4.63
C ARG A 13 -9.92 -2.89 -4.61
N GLY A 14 -9.24 -2.70 -5.74
CA GLY A 14 -7.78 -2.75 -5.82
C GLY A 14 -7.11 -1.66 -4.98
N GLY A 15 -7.57 -0.42 -5.11
CA GLY A 15 -7.10 0.72 -4.31
C GLY A 15 -7.32 0.51 -2.81
N LEU A 16 -8.53 0.06 -2.41
CA LEU A 16 -8.85 -0.26 -1.01
C LEU A 16 -7.97 -1.38 -0.46
N CYS A 17 -7.67 -2.41 -1.25
CA CYS A 17 -6.77 -3.48 -0.84
C CYS A 17 -5.34 -2.94 -0.61
N GLY A 18 -4.84 -2.09 -1.51
CA GLY A 18 -3.56 -1.41 -1.33
C GLY A 18 -3.50 -0.54 -0.07
N VAL A 19 -4.57 0.22 0.20
CA VAL A 19 -4.72 1.02 1.43
C VAL A 19 -4.74 0.12 2.67
N LEU A 20 -5.46 -1.00 2.65
CA LEU A 20 -5.50 -1.94 3.77
C LEU A 20 -4.12 -2.54 4.06
N ILE A 21 -3.39 -2.98 3.03
CA ILE A 21 -2.04 -3.51 3.19
C ILE A 21 -1.13 -2.44 3.79
N TYR A 22 -1.19 -1.21 3.28
CA TYR A 22 -0.43 -0.08 3.81
C TYR A 22 -0.73 0.17 5.29
N LEU A 23 -2.00 0.21 5.68
CA LEU A 23 -2.41 0.43 7.07
C LEU A 23 -1.93 -0.69 7.99
N VAL A 24 -2.00 -1.96 7.56
CA VAL A 24 -1.52 -3.10 8.35
C VAL A 24 0.00 -3.04 8.55
N VAL A 25 0.76 -2.76 7.50
CA VAL A 25 2.22 -2.62 7.59
C VAL A 25 2.58 -1.44 8.50
N THR A 26 1.91 -0.30 8.32
CA THR A 26 2.12 0.90 9.13
C THR A 26 1.82 0.64 10.60
N ALA A 27 0.72 -0.04 10.91
CA ALA A 27 0.37 -0.42 12.28
C ALA A 27 1.41 -1.34 12.91
N GLY A 28 1.96 -2.29 12.15
CA GLY A 28 3.04 -3.16 12.60
C GLY A 28 4.33 -2.39 12.93
N VAL A 29 4.77 -1.52 12.03
CA VAL A 29 5.97 -0.68 12.23
C VAL A 29 5.78 0.26 13.42
N TYR A 30 4.61 0.90 13.52
CA TYR A 30 4.30 1.80 14.64
C TYR A 30 4.27 1.04 15.97
N GLY A 31 3.68 -0.16 16.00
CA GLY A 31 3.66 -1.01 17.20
C GLY A 31 5.06 -1.43 17.65
N ALA A 32 5.92 -1.84 16.72
CA ALA A 32 7.31 -2.18 17.02
C ALA A 32 8.11 -0.97 17.52
N ALA A 33 7.94 0.20 16.89
CA ALA A 33 8.56 1.45 17.32
C ALA A 33 8.07 1.87 18.72
N PHE A 34 6.78 1.72 19.00
CA PHE A 34 6.20 2.01 20.31
C PHE A 34 6.79 1.11 21.39
N MET A 35 6.85 -0.21 21.16
CA MET A 35 7.48 -1.13 22.10
C MET A 35 8.98 -0.83 22.31
N ALA A 36 9.69 -0.41 21.26
CA ALA A 36 11.10 -0.02 21.36
C ALA A 36 11.28 1.30 22.12
N ALA A 37 10.39 2.27 21.94
CA ALA A 37 10.45 3.58 22.59
C ALA A 37 10.12 3.52 24.09
N PHE A 38 9.16 2.67 24.48
CA PHE A 38 8.75 2.48 25.88
C PHE A 38 9.47 1.32 26.58
N GLY A 39 10.26 0.54 25.83
CA GLY A 39 11.08 -0.55 26.35
C GLY A 39 12.42 -0.07 26.92
N ASN A 40 13.27 -1.03 27.28
CA ASN A 40 14.60 -0.71 27.79
C ASN A 40 15.51 -0.21 26.65
N ASP A 41 16.28 0.85 26.91
CA ASP A 41 17.21 1.40 25.93
C ASP A 41 18.35 0.41 25.66
N THR A 42 18.29 -0.21 24.49
CA THR A 42 19.22 -1.24 24.03
C THR A 42 19.62 -0.93 22.59
N ALA A 43 20.76 -1.46 22.14
CA ALA A 43 21.21 -1.30 20.75
C ALA A 43 20.15 -1.79 19.73
N GLY A 44 19.38 -2.83 20.08
CA GLY A 44 18.27 -3.32 19.27
C GLY A 44 17.10 -2.34 19.19
N ALA A 45 16.71 -1.72 20.30
CA ALA A 45 15.64 -0.72 20.32
C ALA A 45 15.98 0.50 19.45
N ARG A 46 17.24 0.97 19.51
CA ARG A 46 17.73 2.09 18.69
C ARG A 46 17.71 1.76 17.19
N LEU A 47 18.06 0.52 16.82
CA LEU A 47 17.97 0.05 15.44
C LEU A 47 16.51 0.07 14.94
N VAL A 48 15.58 -0.45 15.75
CA VAL A 48 14.15 -0.48 15.40
C VAL A 48 13.60 0.94 15.22
N LEU A 49 13.96 1.87 16.11
CA LEU A 49 13.55 3.26 16.01
C LEU A 49 14.14 3.95 14.77
N GLY A 50 15.40 3.71 14.44
CA GLY A 50 16.02 4.25 13.22
C GLY A 50 15.37 3.71 11.94
N CYS A 51 15.05 2.40 11.90
CA CYS A 51 14.30 1.83 10.79
C CYS A 51 12.89 2.42 10.67
N ALA A 52 12.21 2.64 11.80
CA ALA A 52 10.89 3.26 11.83
C ALA A 52 10.94 4.73 11.34
N GLU A 53 11.96 5.49 11.71
CA GLU A 53 12.19 6.85 11.23
C GLU A 53 12.31 6.90 9.69
N ILE A 54 13.16 6.04 9.12
CA ILE A 54 13.31 5.92 7.66
C ILE A 54 11.99 5.53 7.02
N TYR A 55 11.27 4.56 7.62
CA TYR A 55 9.96 4.15 7.13
C TYR A 55 8.97 5.33 7.11
N PHE A 56 8.84 6.10 8.20
CA PHE A 56 7.91 7.24 8.24
C PHE A 56 8.32 8.41 7.35
N LEU A 57 9.62 8.57 7.09
CA LEU A 57 10.14 9.56 6.14
C LEU A 57 9.73 9.22 4.71
N VAL A 58 9.85 7.94 4.33
CA VAL A 58 9.51 7.46 2.97
C VAL A 58 8.02 7.24 2.80
N ALA A 59 7.36 6.62 3.77
CA ALA A 59 5.96 6.22 3.73
C ALA A 59 4.99 7.37 4.04
N TYR A 60 5.46 8.62 3.95
CA TYR A 60 4.74 9.84 4.30
C TYR A 60 3.25 9.73 3.91
N PRO A 61 2.31 9.71 4.88
CA PRO A 61 0.94 9.21 4.68
C PRO A 61 0.13 9.95 3.60
N LEU A 62 0.59 11.12 3.16
CA LEU A 62 0.01 11.90 2.07
C LEU A 62 0.31 11.33 0.66
N TRP A 63 1.39 10.57 0.47
CA TRP A 63 1.80 10.05 -0.85
C TRP A 63 1.35 8.61 -1.13
N THR A 64 1.24 7.79 -0.08
CA THR A 64 0.97 6.36 -0.21
C THR A 64 -0.45 6.05 -0.70
N ILE A 65 -1.42 6.93 -0.39
CA ILE A 65 -2.81 6.81 -0.87
C ILE A 65 -2.90 7.08 -2.39
N PRO A 66 -2.37 8.18 -2.94
CA PRO A 66 -2.26 8.39 -4.39
C PRO A 66 -1.54 7.24 -5.12
N ILE A 67 -0.44 6.73 -4.55
CA ILE A 67 0.34 5.64 -5.15
C ILE A 67 -0.46 4.33 -5.18
N ALA A 68 -1.20 3.99 -4.12
CA ALA A 68 -2.07 2.81 -4.10
C ALA A 68 -3.17 2.89 -5.17
N TYR A 69 -3.76 4.07 -5.36
CA TYR A 69 -4.73 4.32 -6.44
C TYR A 69 -4.09 4.23 -7.83
N PHE A 70 -2.88 4.78 -8.00
CA PHE A 70 -2.13 4.72 -9.25
C PHE A 70 -1.78 3.27 -9.62
N LEU A 71 -1.25 2.49 -8.67
CA LEU A 71 -0.94 1.08 -8.86
C LEU A 71 -2.19 0.25 -9.16
N GLY A 72 -3.32 0.52 -8.47
CA GLY A 72 -4.61 -0.07 -8.79
C GLY A 72 -5.04 0.20 -10.23
N GLY A 73 -4.84 1.44 -10.70
CA GLY A 73 -5.06 1.85 -12.08
C GLY A 73 -4.15 1.13 -13.08
N CYS A 74 -2.85 1.05 -12.81
CA CYS A 74 -1.88 0.34 -13.66
C CYS A 74 -2.21 -1.16 -13.80
N PHE A 75 -2.62 -1.82 -12.72
CA PHE A 75 -3.04 -3.22 -12.76
C PHE A 75 -4.31 -3.44 -13.61
N LEU A 76 -5.24 -2.49 -13.59
CA LEU A 76 -6.44 -2.53 -14.43
C LEU A 76 -6.12 -2.33 -15.91
N PHE A 77 -5.27 -1.36 -16.23
CA PHE A 77 -4.79 -1.17 -17.60
C PHE A 77 -4.08 -2.43 -18.12
N ALA A 78 -3.20 -3.02 -17.31
CA ALA A 78 -2.52 -4.27 -17.65
C ALA A 78 -3.50 -5.45 -17.86
N HIS A 79 -4.55 -5.55 -17.03
CA HIS A 79 -5.58 -6.59 -17.15
C HIS A 79 -6.45 -6.40 -18.39
N GLN A 80 -6.86 -5.16 -18.71
CA GLN A 80 -7.61 -4.87 -19.93
C GLN A 80 -6.79 -5.20 -21.20
N SER A 81 -5.50 -4.85 -21.23
CA SER A 81 -4.63 -5.20 -22.36
C SER A 81 -4.47 -6.71 -22.57
N ARG A 82 -4.44 -7.52 -21.50
CA ARG A 82 -4.42 -8.99 -21.61
C ARG A 82 -5.73 -9.59 -22.10
N THR A 83 -6.86 -9.02 -21.72
CA THR A 83 -8.16 -9.48 -22.25
C THR A 83 -8.39 -9.02 -23.68
N ALA A 84 -7.85 -7.87 -24.10
CA ALA A 84 -7.92 -7.45 -25.49
C ALA A 84 -7.11 -8.39 -26.41
N THR A 85 -5.91 -8.80 -25.99
CA THR A 85 -5.10 -9.76 -26.78
C THR A 85 -5.63 -11.20 -26.74
N ALA A 86 -6.32 -11.61 -25.68
CA ALA A 86 -6.92 -12.95 -25.60
C ALA A 86 -8.18 -13.15 -26.48
N TRP A 87 -8.80 -12.06 -26.97
CA TRP A 87 -10.05 -12.10 -27.75
C TRP A 87 -9.91 -11.61 -29.19
N GLY A 88 -8.69 -11.34 -29.67
CA GLY A 88 -8.44 -11.05 -31.07
C GLY A 88 -7.27 -10.10 -31.29
N GLU A 89 -6.08 -10.67 -31.50
CA GLU A 89 -5.54 -10.86 -32.85
C GLU A 89 -5.07 -12.31 -33.00
#